data_AF-A0A2V8YKR1-F1
#
_entry.id   AF-A0A2V8YKR1-F1
#
_cell.length_a   1.000
_cell.length_b   1.000
_cell.length_c   1.000
_cell.angle_alpha   90.00
_cell.angle_beta   90.00
_cell.angle_gamma   90.00
#
_symmetry.space_group_name_H-M   'P 1'
#
loop_
_entity.id
_entity.type
_entity.pdbx_description
1 polymer ?
#
loop_
_entity_poly.entity_id
_entity_poly.type
_entity_poly.pdbx_seq_one_letter_code
_entity_poly.pdbx_strand_id
1 'polypeptide(L)'
;MEAVKVGKRGTIIVPAKLRKRYGIEEGALVTTEPREDGILIRPAIVVPVERYTSERKAEFLLSTATTAKDYLRARREVKKFGLDPDTIPHRRPR
;
A
#
# COMPACT_ATOMS: atom_id res chain seq x y z
N MET A 1 -21.16 28.17 -5.49
CA MET A 1 -20.66 27.55 -6.74
C MET A 1 -19.82 28.60 -7.44
N GLU A 2 -18.53 28.34 -7.67
CA GLU A 2 -17.63 29.27 -8.37
C GLU A 2 -17.24 28.66 -9.72
N ALA A 3 -17.46 29.40 -10.81
CA ALA A 3 -17.02 28.99 -12.13
C ALA A 3 -15.51 29.25 -12.27
N VAL A 4 -14.76 28.24 -12.71
CA VAL A 4 -13.32 28.33 -12.96
C VAL A 4 -13.03 28.18 -14.45
N LYS A 5 -12.07 28.96 -14.95
CA LYS A 5 -11.63 28.87 -16.34
C LYS A 5 -10.74 27.64 -16.53
N VAL A 6 -10.92 26.98 -17.65
CA VAL A 6 -10.06 25.88 -18.09
C VAL A 6 -8.91 26.45 -18.91
N GLY A 7 -7.68 26.10 -18.56
CA GLY A 7 -6.48 26.48 -19.30
C GLY A 7 -6.34 25.69 -20.62
N LYS A 8 -5.37 26.09 -21.46
CA LYS A 8 -5.12 25.51 -22.80
C LYS A 8 -4.98 23.98 -22.82
N ARG A 9 -4.54 23.37 -21.71
CA ARG A 9 -4.32 21.92 -21.58
C ARG A 9 -5.29 21.23 -20.62
N GLY A 10 -6.47 21.81 -20.38
CA GLY A 10 -7.44 21.24 -19.44
C GLY A 10 -7.14 21.51 -17.96
N THR A 11 -6.12 22.32 -17.66
CA THR A 11 -5.76 22.67 -16.27
C THR A 11 -6.87 23.51 -15.65
N ILE A 12 -7.37 23.07 -14.49
CA ILE A 12 -8.28 23.82 -13.64
C ILE A 12 -7.55 24.27 -12.37
N ILE A 13 -7.76 25.52 -11.97
CA ILE A 13 -7.23 26.03 -10.71
C ILE A 13 -8.29 25.80 -9.64
N VAL A 14 -8.04 24.87 -8.72
CA VAL A 14 -8.96 24.63 -7.60
C VAL A 14 -8.96 25.86 -6.67
N PRO A 15 -10.13 26.49 -6.41
CA PRO A 15 -10.23 27.65 -5.53
C PRO A 15 -9.61 27.41 -4.15
N ALA A 16 -9.00 28.46 -3.58
CA ALA A 16 -8.23 28.37 -2.34
C ALA A 16 -9.05 27.79 -1.16
N LYS A 17 -10.34 28.11 -1.07
CA LYS A 17 -11.24 27.57 -0.04
C LYS A 17 -11.38 26.05 -0.13
N LEU A 18 -11.50 25.50 -1.34
CA LEU A 18 -11.61 24.06 -1.55
C LEU A 18 -10.29 23.35 -1.27
N ARG A 19 -9.16 23.92 -1.75
CA ARG A 19 -7.83 23.39 -1.45
C ARG A 19 -7.58 23.24 0.05
N LYS A 20 -7.84 24.30 0.83
CA LYS A 20 -7.70 24.29 2.30
C LYS A 20 -8.63 23.27 2.97
N ARG A 21 -9.88 23.17 2.50
CA ARG A 21 -10.87 22.23 3.08
C ARG A 21 -10.47 20.76 2.87
N TYR A 22 -9.87 20.44 1.74
CA TYR A 22 -9.51 19.07 1.36
C TYR A 22 -8.02 18.74 1.49
N GLY A 23 -7.23 19.61 2.13
CA GLY A 23 -5.79 19.41 2.34
C GLY A 23 -4.98 19.29 1.05
N ILE A 24 -5.41 19.95 -0.03
CA ILE A 24 -4.69 19.96 -1.31
C ILE A 24 -3.66 21.10 -1.26
N GLU A 25 -2.44 20.72 -0.90
CA GLU A 25 -1.30 21.62 -0.80
C GLU A 25 -0.42 21.57 -2.06
N GLU A 26 0.50 22.51 -2.19
CA GLU A 26 1.48 22.49 -3.27
C GLU A 26 2.34 21.22 -3.20
N GLY A 27 2.54 20.55 -4.33
CA GLY A 27 3.29 19.30 -4.40
C GLY A 27 2.55 18.05 -3.89
N ALA A 28 1.33 18.19 -3.36
CA ALA A 28 0.52 17.05 -2.95
C ALA A 28 0.14 16.19 -4.17
N LEU A 29 0.18 14.87 -3.99
CA LEU A 29 -0.33 13.93 -4.98
C LEU A 29 -1.84 13.79 -4.85
N VAL A 30 -2.51 13.67 -5.98
CA VAL A 30 -3.95 13.44 -6.04
C VAL A 30 -4.28 12.40 -7.11
N THR A 31 -5.33 11.62 -6.89
CA THR A 31 -5.94 10.78 -7.93
C THR A 31 -7.11 11.51 -8.58
N THR A 32 -7.39 11.14 -9.84
CA THR A 32 -8.55 11.62 -10.60
C THR A 32 -9.34 10.43 -11.10
N GLU A 33 -10.63 10.37 -10.79
CA GLU A 33 -11.51 9.27 -11.20
C GLU A 33 -12.75 9.82 -11.92
N PRO A 34 -13.19 9.21 -13.03
CA PRO A 34 -14.47 9.56 -13.65
C PRO A 34 -15.63 9.11 -12.75
N ARG A 35 -16.65 9.97 -12.65
CA ARG A 35 -17.94 9.71 -11.99
C ARG A 35 -19.06 10.17 -12.92
N GLU A 36 -20.28 9.71 -12.67
CA GLU A 36 -21.46 10.08 -13.47
C GLU A 36 -21.69 11.60 -13.50
N ASP A 37 -21.36 12.27 -12.40
CA ASP A 37 -21.56 13.69 -12.16
C ASP A 37 -20.28 14.54 -12.35
N GLY A 38 -19.15 13.93 -12.73
CA GLY A 38 -17.93 14.68 -13.04
C GLY A 38 -16.62 13.94 -12.73
N ILE A 39 -15.62 14.71 -12.30
CA ILE A 39 -14.28 14.20 -11.96
C ILE A 39 -14.12 14.28 -10.45
N LEU A 40 -13.89 13.12 -9.82
CA LEU A 40 -13.59 13.05 -8.41
C LEU A 40 -12.09 13.12 -8.18
N ILE A 41 -11.66 14.12 -7.42
CA ILE A 41 -10.27 14.33 -7.04
C ILE A 41 -10.10 13.94 -5.57
N ARG A 42 -9.10 13.10 -5.26
CA ARG A 42 -8.80 12.68 -3.87
C ARG A 42 -7.30 12.80 -3.59
N PRO A 43 -6.90 13.15 -2.35
CA PRO A 43 -5.50 13.06 -1.94
C PRO A 43 -4.93 11.64 -2.14
N ALA A 44 -3.67 11.57 -2.52
CA ALA A 44 -2.95 10.34 -2.76
C ALA A 44 -1.59 10.36 -2.05
N ILE A 45 -1.07 9.18 -1.73
CA ILE A 45 0.28 8.99 -1.18
C ILE A 45 1.02 7.95 -2.01
N VAL A 46 2.33 8.13 -2.15
CA VAL A 46 3.22 7.10 -2.72
C VAL A 46 3.81 6.31 -1.56
N VAL A 47 3.53 5.00 -1.57
CA VAL A 47 4.10 4.06 -0.61
C VAL A 47 5.08 3.14 -1.34
N PRO A 48 6.28 2.92 -0.80
CA PRO A 48 7.18 1.90 -1.34
C PRO A 48 6.53 0.53 -1.18
N VAL A 49 6.53 -0.27 -2.25
CA VAL A 49 6.07 -1.66 -2.20
C VAL A 49 7.30 -2.55 -2.06
N GLU A 50 7.47 -3.16 -0.89
CA GLU A 50 8.51 -4.17 -0.70
C GLU A 50 8.12 -5.49 -1.36
N ARG A 51 8.90 -5.91 -2.35
CA ARG A 51 8.73 -7.23 -2.99
C ARG A 51 9.62 -8.23 -2.28
N TYR A 52 9.04 -9.10 -1.46
CA TYR A 52 9.76 -10.19 -0.80
C TYR A 52 9.89 -11.43 -1.68
N THR A 53 11.06 -12.05 -1.65
CA THR A 53 11.27 -13.40 -2.19
C THR A 53 10.51 -14.43 -1.36
N SER A 54 10.33 -15.64 -1.91
CA SER A 54 9.67 -16.74 -1.19
C SER A 54 10.40 -17.08 0.10
N GLU A 55 11.73 -17.02 0.11
CA GLU A 55 12.60 -17.28 1.26
C GLU A 55 12.39 -16.23 2.34
N ARG A 56 12.31 -14.95 1.97
CA ARG A 56 12.07 -13.87 2.92
C ARG A 56 10.66 -13.96 3.54
N LYS A 57 9.64 -14.33 2.75
CA LYS A 57 8.30 -14.61 3.26
C LYS A 57 8.32 -15.81 4.22
N ALA A 58 9.06 -16.85 3.89
CA ALA A 58 9.20 -18.04 4.74
C ALA A 58 9.87 -17.71 6.07
N GLU A 59 10.93 -16.92 6.05
CA GLU A 59 11.60 -16.43 7.26
C GLU A 59 10.62 -15.68 8.17
N PHE A 60 9.80 -14.78 7.61
CA PHE A 60 8.79 -14.06 8.41
C PHE A 60 7.79 -15.03 9.05
N LEU A 61 7.20 -15.94 8.27
CA LEU A 61 6.24 -16.91 8.80
C LEU A 61 6.81 -17.71 9.98
N LEU A 62 8.07 -18.13 9.88
CA LEU A 62 8.73 -18.92 10.92
C LEU A 62 9.14 -18.08 12.14
N SER A 63 9.68 -16.88 11.91
CA SER A 63 10.18 -15.99 12.97
C SER A 63 9.08 -15.28 13.77
N THR A 64 7.89 -15.09 13.19
CA THR A 64 6.76 -14.48 13.89
C THR A 64 5.87 -15.49 14.63
N ALA A 65 6.16 -16.80 14.52
CA ALA A 65 5.42 -17.81 15.26
C ALA A 65 5.73 -17.72 16.76
N THR A 66 4.72 -17.44 17.57
CA THR A 66 4.87 -17.22 19.03
C THR A 66 4.61 -18.48 19.85
N THR A 67 3.93 -19.48 19.29
CA THR A 67 3.68 -20.79 19.94
C THR A 67 4.18 -21.95 19.09
N ALA A 68 4.38 -23.12 19.71
CA ALA A 68 4.75 -24.35 19.00
C ALA A 68 3.69 -24.74 17.94
N LYS A 69 2.41 -24.53 18.23
CA LYS A 69 1.31 -24.80 17.29
C LYS A 69 1.38 -23.88 16.08
N ASP A 70 1.67 -22.61 16.29
CA ASP A 70 1.83 -21.63 15.20
C ASP A 70 3.07 -21.96 14.37
N TYR A 71 4.15 -22.38 15.01
CA TYR A 71 5.37 -22.77 14.31
C TYR A 71 5.15 -24.00 13.42
N LEU A 72 4.42 -25.02 13.89
CA LEU A 72 4.04 -26.17 13.04
C LEU A 72 3.15 -25.76 11.86
N ARG A 73 2.32 -24.73 12.02
CA ARG A 73 1.55 -24.16 10.90
C ARG A 73 2.45 -23.41 9.93
N ALA A 74 3.32 -22.53 10.43
CA ALA A 74 4.27 -21.79 9.62
C ALA A 74 5.15 -22.70 8.77
N ARG A 75 5.69 -23.79 9.36
CA ARG A 75 6.46 -24.79 8.62
C ARG A 75 5.69 -25.43 7.48
N ARG A 76 4.38 -25.70 7.65
CA ARG A 76 3.55 -26.23 6.56
C ARG A 76 3.33 -25.22 5.46
N GLU A 77 3.14 -23.94 5.78
CA GLU A 77 3.03 -22.87 4.80
C GLU A 77 4.33 -22.67 4.01
N VAL A 78 5.49 -22.71 4.67
CA VAL A 78 6.80 -22.62 4.00
C VAL A 78 6.99 -23.75 2.98
N LYS A 79 6.57 -24.97 3.31
CA LYS A 79 6.62 -26.10 2.36
C LYS A 79 5.75 -25.86 1.12
N LYS A 80 4.64 -25.11 1.21
CA LYS A 80 3.81 -24.76 0.05
C LYS A 80 4.52 -23.80 -0.91
N PHE A 81 5.53 -23.07 -0.43
CA PHE A 81 6.41 -22.27 -1.29
C PHE A 81 7.49 -23.11 -1.99
N GLY A 82 7.52 -24.43 -1.78
CA GLY A 82 8.56 -25.32 -2.29
C GLY A 82 9.88 -25.23 -1.52
N LEU A 83 9.86 -24.63 -0.34
CA LEU A 83 11.04 -24.39 0.49
C LEU A 83 11.10 -25.37 1.66
N ASP A 84 12.31 -25.76 2.05
CA ASP A 84 12.53 -26.52 3.29
C ASP A 84 12.57 -25.56 4.49
N PRO A 85 11.63 -25.65 5.45
CA PRO A 85 11.63 -24.73 6.58
C PRO A 85 12.85 -24.87 7.50
N ASP A 86 13.61 -25.97 7.42
CA ASP A 86 14.85 -26.12 8.21
C ASP A 86 16.07 -25.42 7.58
N THR A 87 16.02 -25.04 6.30
CA THR A 87 17.12 -24.30 5.63
C THR A 87 16.95 -22.78 5.73
N ILE A 88 15.75 -22.31 6.09
CA ILE A 88 15.46 -20.88 6.26
C ILE A 88 16.01 -20.39 7.62
N PRO A 89 16.86 -19.36 7.68
CA PRO A 89 17.31 -18.79 8.95
C PRO A 89 16.15 -18.17 9.73
N HIS A 90 15.84 -18.67 10.92
CA HIS A 90 14.81 -18.09 11.79
C HIS A 90 15.00 -18.50 13.26
N ARG A 91 14.39 -17.75 14.17
CA ARG A 91 14.32 -18.10 15.59
C ARG A 91 13.08 -18.95 15.86
N ARG A 92 13.24 -20.07 16.55
CA ARG A 92 12.12 -20.91 16.99
C ARG A 92 11.44 -20.31 18.25
N PRO A 93 10.12 -20.44 18.40
CA PRO A 93 9.46 -20.05 19.64
C PRO A 93 10.02 -20.84 20.83
N ARG A 94 10.02 -20.20 22.01
CA ARG A 94 10.43 -20.82 23.27
C ARG A 94 9.38 -21.80 23.77
#